data_AF-A0A9P3LL74-F1
#
_entry.id   AF-A0A9P3LL74-F1
#
_cell.length_a   1.000
_cell.length_b   1.000
_cell.length_c   1.000
_cell.angle_alpha   90.00
_cell.angle_beta   90.00
_cell.angle_gamma   90.00
#
_symmetry.space_group_name_H-M   'P 1'
#
loop_
_entity.id
_entity.type
_entity.pdbx_description
1 polymer ?
#
loop_
_entity_poly.entity_id
_entity_poly.type
_entity_poly.pdbx_seq_one_letter_code
_entity_poly.pdbx_strand_id
1 'polypeptide(L)'
;MAEYHQVLACCLTARRWLDTHSADGAALVLHNLWADPAASGPTAGAPYDATSGHVRVVPYPQMAETSVQELLHLVKIYYTTRTVVFHLQSLYLQVELQHHIMCQAFSKDQWDLEVRKTSKETRGFSVCIALDFGDAGVVSFVAPPDKISVKVHLESSFQALPSQPPDVYLEYPRFLQGVADWLRELAGTKDTEYTKLAVTAIQEADNVFGGMGPYTTNEVFFLAGLSPFLTVHEVFGCASRTARLCEAFWTLAHEAHTTLPDFLAPLYRGTVLAATREQRAAFDAHLHIHGKASARLSPRMKALLDHYTHTAERRSADTTRPFLRHGIGGLWDVFEPTLLRPALEKPAHAGPRLPHLVFGPIEWAVNGGARPRPRDPLSAAFAALGVQPDAPTNLELSRYRAAPFLPPAALHAESAPVRVYAGAACAHALWTLTPQVPLDARAAFRSGRRDQELHPVAHAHRLTLRHVAAHTREYAAGPLEHPAVAALAGDRERDAVPAELDLRTVAAQSAGGAPKGRRSGAFRFAVVPWSKIPAT
;
A
#
# COMPACT_ATOMS: atom_id res chain seq x y z
N MET A 1 6.22 2.26 4.13
CA MET A 1 5.40 3.18 3.37
C MET A 1 4.22 2.40 2.85
N ALA A 2 3.05 3.02 2.87
CA ALA A 2 1.88 2.53 2.16
C ALA A 2 2.21 2.21 0.68
N GLU A 3 1.81 1.03 0.21
CA GLU A 3 2.04 0.51 -1.14
C GLU A 3 1.59 1.50 -2.22
N TYR A 4 0.47 2.21 -1.98
CA TYR A 4 -0.01 3.27 -2.87
C TYR A 4 1.04 4.38 -3.09
N HIS A 5 1.69 4.85 -2.01
CA HIS A 5 2.73 5.87 -2.11
C HIS A 5 4.00 5.33 -2.81
N GLN A 6 4.34 4.06 -2.64
CA GLN A 6 5.48 3.43 -3.31
C GLN A 6 5.28 3.42 -4.82
N VAL A 7 4.09 3.04 -5.28
CA VAL A 7 3.75 3.03 -6.71
C VAL A 7 3.75 4.44 -7.28
N LEU A 8 3.14 5.39 -6.57
CA LEU A 8 3.15 6.80 -6.98
C LEU A 8 4.58 7.35 -7.05
N ALA A 9 5.42 7.09 -6.05
CA ALA A 9 6.84 7.49 -6.06
C ALA A 9 7.58 6.90 -7.26
N CYS A 10 7.37 5.62 -7.58
CA CYS A 10 7.97 4.98 -8.76
C CYS A 10 7.51 5.66 -10.06
N CYS A 11 6.22 5.92 -10.20
CA CYS A 11 5.68 6.61 -11.37
C CYS A 11 6.22 8.04 -11.49
N LEU A 12 6.31 8.79 -10.38
CA LEU A 12 6.84 10.16 -10.36
C LEU A 12 8.31 10.18 -10.77
N THR A 13 9.13 9.25 -10.27
CA THR A 13 10.54 9.11 -10.68
C THR A 13 10.66 8.82 -12.18
N ALA A 14 9.90 7.85 -12.69
CA ALA A 14 9.94 7.48 -14.10
C ALA A 14 9.47 8.63 -15.01
N ARG A 15 8.41 9.34 -14.61
CA ARG A 15 7.89 10.53 -15.32
C ARG A 15 8.89 11.68 -15.32
N ARG A 16 9.52 11.98 -14.19
CA ARG A 16 10.56 13.01 -14.10
C ARG A 16 11.67 12.77 -15.12
N TRP A 17 12.11 11.53 -15.29
CA TRP A 17 13.09 11.16 -16.30
C TRP A 17 12.56 11.34 -17.74
N LEU A 18 11.33 10.88 -18.01
CA LEU A 18 10.67 11.07 -19.31
C LEU A 18 10.53 12.56 -19.68
N ASP A 19 10.04 13.37 -18.76
CA ASP A 19 9.80 14.81 -18.98
C ASP A 19 11.12 15.55 -19.25
N THR A 20 12.20 15.16 -18.57
CA THR A 20 13.54 15.72 -18.78
C THR A 20 14.02 15.48 -20.22
N HIS A 21 13.90 14.25 -20.72
CA HIS A 21 14.38 13.91 -22.07
C HIS A 21 13.41 14.35 -23.19
N SER A 22 12.12 14.42 -22.88
CA SER A 22 11.11 14.91 -23.84
C SER A 22 11.29 16.40 -24.12
N ALA A 23 11.71 17.17 -23.11
CA ALA A 23 12.04 18.59 -23.29
C ALA A 23 13.22 18.81 -24.25
N ASP A 24 14.15 17.84 -24.33
CA ASP A 24 15.31 17.87 -25.22
C ASP A 24 14.99 17.37 -26.64
N GLY A 25 13.75 16.91 -26.89
CA GLY A 25 13.33 16.37 -28.18
C GLY A 25 13.93 14.99 -28.50
N ALA A 26 14.52 14.31 -27.50
CA ALA A 26 15.14 13.01 -27.70
C ALA A 26 14.08 11.92 -27.96
N ALA A 27 14.27 11.15 -29.04
CA ALA A 27 13.45 9.97 -29.28
C ALA A 27 13.86 8.83 -28.33
N LEU A 28 12.99 8.49 -27.38
CA LEU A 28 13.25 7.45 -26.39
C LEU A 28 12.91 6.07 -26.94
N VAL A 29 13.83 5.48 -27.70
CA VAL A 29 13.68 4.13 -28.28
C VAL A 29 14.18 3.08 -27.30
N LEU A 30 13.36 2.08 -26.97
CA LEU A 30 13.80 0.97 -26.13
C LEU A 30 14.80 0.09 -26.89
N HIS A 31 16.04 0.02 -26.39
CA HIS A 31 17.11 -0.79 -26.97
C HIS A 31 17.21 -2.16 -26.31
N ASN A 32 17.22 -2.21 -24.97
CA ASN A 32 17.43 -3.45 -24.23
C ASN A 32 16.54 -3.53 -22.98
N LEU A 33 16.26 -4.76 -22.56
CA LEU A 33 15.76 -5.07 -21.23
C LEU A 33 16.83 -5.79 -20.43
N TRP A 34 17.00 -5.38 -19.18
CA TRP A 34 18.01 -5.93 -18.28
C TRP A 34 17.36 -6.47 -17.01
N ALA A 35 17.87 -7.57 -16.46
CA ALA A 35 17.48 -8.07 -15.14
C ALA A 35 18.64 -8.84 -14.49
N ASP A 36 18.70 -8.81 -13.16
CA ASP A 36 19.58 -9.71 -12.44
C ASP A 36 19.11 -11.16 -12.52
N PRO A 37 20.05 -12.12 -12.47
CA PRO A 37 19.68 -13.51 -12.30
C PRO A 37 18.96 -13.73 -10.96
N ALA A 38 17.84 -14.44 -10.99
CA ALA A 38 17.16 -14.89 -9.77
C ALA A 38 18.10 -15.81 -8.95
N ALA A 39 18.06 -15.69 -7.62
CA ALA A 39 18.91 -16.45 -6.70
C ALA A 39 18.76 -17.99 -6.84
N SER A 40 17.68 -18.46 -7.47
CA SER A 40 17.34 -19.88 -7.65
C SER A 40 17.36 -20.36 -9.11
N GLY A 41 18.00 -19.63 -10.04
CA GLY A 41 18.12 -20.05 -11.44
C GLY A 41 18.91 -21.36 -11.61
N PRO A 42 18.54 -22.22 -12.57
CA PRO A 42 19.10 -23.57 -12.71
C PRO A 42 20.61 -23.51 -12.98
N THR A 43 21.37 -24.16 -12.11
CA THR A 43 22.73 -24.62 -12.37
C THR A 43 22.69 -25.68 -13.47
N ALA A 44 22.71 -25.27 -14.73
CA ALA A 44 22.91 -26.21 -15.84
C ALA A 44 23.60 -25.56 -17.04
N GLY A 45 24.94 -25.60 -17.03
CA GLY A 45 25.71 -25.95 -18.22
C GLY A 45 26.13 -24.88 -19.22
N ALA A 46 25.61 -23.65 -19.19
CA ALA A 46 26.13 -22.61 -20.07
C ALA A 46 27.40 -21.98 -19.46
N PRO A 47 28.56 -21.99 -20.16
CA PRO A 47 29.78 -21.36 -19.66
C PRO A 47 29.53 -19.88 -19.37
N TYR A 48 29.87 -19.46 -18.16
CA TYR A 48 29.83 -18.08 -17.71
C TYR A 48 30.88 -17.30 -18.50
N ASP A 49 30.46 -16.57 -19.54
CA ASP A 49 31.35 -15.64 -20.22
C ASP A 49 31.52 -14.40 -19.34
N ALA A 50 32.66 -14.32 -18.65
CA ALA A 50 33.04 -13.24 -17.75
C ALA A 50 33.10 -11.86 -18.42
N THR A 51 32.95 -11.78 -19.75
CA THR A 51 32.83 -10.52 -20.49
C THR A 51 31.40 -9.95 -20.53
N SER A 52 30.39 -10.76 -20.16
CA SER A 52 28.99 -10.33 -20.05
C SER A 52 28.68 -9.88 -18.62
N GLY A 53 28.26 -8.62 -18.43
CA GLY A 53 28.07 -8.00 -17.11
C GLY A 53 27.15 -8.78 -16.15
N HIS A 54 27.16 -8.38 -14.87
CA HIS A 54 26.41 -9.07 -13.81
C HIS A 54 24.88 -9.00 -13.96
N VAL A 55 24.39 -8.03 -14.74
CA VAL A 55 22.99 -7.91 -15.14
C VAL A 55 22.82 -8.53 -16.53
N ARG A 56 21.88 -9.46 -16.68
CA ARG A 56 21.65 -10.18 -17.93
C ARG A 56 20.68 -9.40 -18.82
N VAL A 57 20.95 -9.40 -20.12
CA VAL A 57 19.94 -9.00 -21.11
C VAL A 57 18.83 -10.03 -21.03
N VAL A 58 17.59 -9.60 -20.80
CA VAL A 58 16.44 -10.46 -20.96
C VAL A 58 16.20 -10.56 -22.45
N PRO A 59 16.34 -11.74 -23.08
CA PRO A 59 16.00 -11.88 -24.49
C PRO A 59 14.50 -11.59 -24.61
N TYR A 60 14.18 -10.42 -25.16
CA TYR A 60 12.84 -10.17 -25.64
C TYR A 60 12.65 -11.14 -26.81
N PRO A 61 11.58 -11.97 -26.84
CA PRO A 61 11.36 -12.84 -27.99
C PRO A 61 11.40 -11.96 -29.21
N GLN A 62 12.35 -12.19 -30.12
CA GLN A 62 12.57 -11.42 -31.35
C GLN A 62 11.20 -10.99 -31.84
N MET A 63 10.89 -9.70 -31.67
CA MET A 63 9.59 -9.15 -32.03
C MET A 63 9.50 -9.31 -33.52
N ALA A 64 8.85 -10.42 -33.85
CA ALA A 64 8.48 -10.88 -35.15
C ALA A 64 9.62 -11.37 -36.08
N GLU A 65 9.39 -12.58 -36.59
CA GLU A 65 9.72 -12.99 -37.95
C GLU A 65 9.01 -12.13 -39.02
N THR A 66 8.37 -11.01 -38.65
CA THR A 66 7.85 -10.01 -39.59
C THR A 66 8.87 -8.90 -39.76
N SER A 67 9.18 -8.61 -41.01
CA SER A 67 10.27 -7.81 -41.56
C SER A 67 10.28 -6.31 -41.22
N VAL A 68 9.70 -5.90 -40.09
CA VAL A 68 9.73 -4.52 -39.60
C VAL A 68 10.04 -4.56 -38.11
N GLN A 69 11.28 -4.25 -37.75
CA GLN A 69 11.64 -3.92 -36.37
C GLN A 69 10.94 -2.59 -36.04
N GLU A 70 9.69 -2.65 -35.60
CA GLU A 70 9.02 -1.47 -35.07
C GLU A 70 9.82 -0.99 -33.86
N LEU A 71 10.36 0.21 -33.96
CA LEU A 71 11.06 0.85 -32.86
C LEU A 71 10.04 1.12 -31.75
N LEU A 72 10.30 0.60 -30.56
CA LEU A 72 9.43 0.78 -29.40
C LEU A 72 9.73 2.12 -28.72
N HIS A 73 9.08 3.18 -29.21
CA HIS A 73 9.22 4.52 -28.65
C HIS A 73 8.41 4.69 -27.36
N LEU A 74 9.04 5.14 -26.28
CA LEU A 74 8.32 5.52 -25.06
C LEU A 74 7.54 6.82 -25.29
N VAL A 75 6.21 6.71 -25.26
CA VAL A 75 5.30 7.83 -25.47
C VAL A 75 4.81 8.40 -24.15
N LYS A 76 4.46 7.54 -23.18
CA LYS A 76 3.84 7.98 -21.92
C LYS A 76 4.04 6.97 -20.80
N ILE A 77 4.02 7.48 -19.57
CA ILE A 77 4.02 6.67 -18.35
C ILE A 77 2.71 6.90 -17.59
N TYR A 78 2.05 5.79 -17.26
CA TYR A 78 0.86 5.70 -16.44
C TYR A 78 1.18 4.91 -15.17
N TYR A 79 0.23 4.90 -14.24
CA TYR A 79 0.25 4.01 -13.10
C TYR A 79 -1.17 3.50 -12.84
N THR A 80 -1.24 2.35 -12.18
CA THR A 80 -2.44 1.89 -11.47
C THR A 80 -2.11 1.84 -9.97
N THR A 81 -3.02 1.42 -9.12
CA THR A 81 -2.76 1.35 -7.66
C THR A 81 -1.65 0.36 -7.26
N ARG A 82 -1.17 -0.51 -8.18
CA ARG A 82 -0.10 -1.49 -7.93
C ARG A 82 0.97 -1.54 -9.02
N THR A 83 0.83 -0.82 -10.12
CA THR A 83 1.69 -0.98 -11.28
C THR A 83 2.14 0.34 -11.88
N VAL A 84 3.32 0.33 -12.50
CA VAL A 84 3.76 1.39 -13.41
C VAL A 84 3.65 0.86 -14.83
N VAL A 85 3.05 1.63 -15.73
CA VAL A 85 2.80 1.20 -17.11
C VAL A 85 3.51 2.14 -18.08
N PHE A 86 4.38 1.58 -18.92
CA PHE A 86 5.08 2.27 -19.99
C PHE A 86 4.35 2.02 -21.31
N HIS A 87 3.92 3.09 -21.97
CA HIS A 87 3.32 3.04 -23.30
C HIS A 87 4.42 3.23 -24.35
N LEU A 88 4.78 2.13 -24.98
CA LEU A 88 5.84 1.95 -25.95
C LEU A 88 5.24 1.89 -27.37
N GLN A 89 4.61 3.00 -27.81
CA GLN A 89 3.93 3.13 -29.10
C GLN A 89 2.84 2.07 -29.35
N SER A 90 3.17 0.92 -29.93
CA SER A 90 2.23 -0.18 -30.21
C SER A 90 2.04 -1.15 -29.03
N LEU A 91 2.80 -0.97 -27.95
CA LEU A 91 2.77 -1.85 -26.77
C LEU A 91 2.60 -1.10 -25.46
N TYR A 92 2.07 -1.81 -24.47
CA TYR A 92 2.00 -1.42 -23.07
C TYR A 92 2.78 -2.42 -22.22
N LEU A 93 3.81 -1.95 -21.53
CA LEU A 93 4.59 -2.73 -20.57
C LEU A 93 4.12 -2.36 -19.15
N GLN A 94 3.49 -3.30 -18.47
CA GLN A 94 3.07 -3.15 -17.07
C GLN A 94 4.07 -3.83 -16.14
N VAL A 95 4.62 -3.06 -15.21
CA VAL A 95 5.49 -3.55 -14.13
C VAL A 95 4.69 -3.54 -12.83
N GLU A 96 4.31 -4.73 -12.35
CA GLU A 96 3.65 -4.91 -11.06
C GLU A 96 4.67 -4.87 -9.93
N LEU A 97 4.52 -3.88 -9.05
CA LEU A 97 5.42 -3.66 -7.94
C LEU A 97 5.00 -4.52 -6.75
N GLN A 98 5.89 -5.41 -6.32
CA GLN A 98 5.75 -6.08 -5.04
C GLN A 98 6.47 -5.28 -3.95
N HIS A 99 6.62 -5.89 -2.78
CA HIS A 99 7.24 -5.27 -1.61
C HIS A 99 8.67 -4.83 -1.90
N HIS A 100 9.03 -3.63 -1.44
CA HIS A 100 10.41 -3.11 -1.45
C HIS A 100 11.02 -2.90 -2.84
N ILE A 101 10.22 -2.44 -3.80
CA ILE A 101 10.66 -2.16 -5.17
C ILE A 101 10.63 -0.67 -5.43
N MET A 102 11.69 -0.15 -6.02
CA MET A 102 11.81 1.26 -6.36
C MET A 102 12.26 1.51 -7.78
N CYS A 103 11.60 2.47 -8.43
CA CYS A 103 12.06 2.99 -9.70
C CYS A 103 13.23 3.96 -9.48
N GLN A 104 14.28 3.78 -10.26
CA GLN A 104 15.45 4.64 -10.36
C GLN A 104 15.71 4.92 -11.84
N ALA A 105 16.24 6.10 -12.15
CA ALA A 105 16.61 6.46 -13.50
C ALA A 105 18.08 6.85 -13.53
N PHE A 106 18.90 6.03 -14.18
CA PHE A 106 20.35 6.17 -14.26
C PHE A 106 20.76 6.80 -15.59
N SER A 107 21.80 7.62 -15.59
CA SER A 107 22.46 7.99 -16.85
C SER A 107 23.11 6.77 -17.50
N LYS A 108 23.42 6.88 -18.79
CA LYS A 108 24.08 5.80 -19.52
C LYS A 108 25.43 5.41 -18.89
N ASP A 109 26.23 6.40 -18.50
CA ASP A 109 27.53 6.20 -17.84
C ASP A 109 27.37 5.54 -16.47
N GLN A 110 26.45 6.01 -15.62
CA GLN A 110 26.16 5.40 -14.32
C GLN A 110 25.76 3.93 -14.50
N TRP A 111 24.91 3.65 -15.49
CA TRP A 111 24.50 2.29 -15.78
C TRP A 111 25.66 1.39 -16.20
N ASP A 112 26.42 1.80 -17.22
CA ASP A 112 27.46 0.95 -17.82
C ASP A 112 28.71 0.80 -16.93
N LEU A 113 29.04 1.82 -16.13
CA LEU A 113 30.23 1.81 -15.29
C LEU A 113 29.95 1.33 -13.87
N GLU A 114 28.81 1.70 -13.29
CA GLU A 114 28.58 1.51 -11.85
C GLU A 114 27.51 0.47 -11.52
N VAL A 115 26.48 0.31 -12.37
CA VAL A 115 25.40 -0.65 -12.09
C VAL A 115 25.65 -1.99 -12.78
N ARG A 116 25.80 -2.01 -14.10
CA ARG A 116 25.87 -3.20 -14.95
C ARG A 116 27.11 -4.06 -14.67
N LYS A 117 28.25 -3.42 -14.38
CA LYS A 117 29.54 -4.07 -14.12
C LYS A 117 29.80 -4.38 -12.66
N THR A 118 28.89 -4.02 -11.76
CA THR A 118 29.01 -4.23 -10.32
C THR A 118 28.05 -5.32 -9.86
N SER A 119 28.52 -6.24 -9.04
CA SER A 119 27.66 -7.28 -8.47
C SER A 119 26.58 -6.69 -7.57
N LYS A 120 25.45 -7.39 -7.42
CA LYS A 120 24.34 -6.96 -6.55
C LYS A 120 24.76 -6.81 -5.08
N GLU A 121 25.74 -7.60 -4.63
CA GLU A 121 26.30 -7.55 -3.28
C GLU A 121 27.09 -6.26 -3.07
N THR A 122 27.91 -5.86 -4.05
CA THR A 122 28.71 -4.65 -3.96
C THR A 122 27.87 -3.39 -4.10
N ARG A 123 26.90 -3.36 -5.03
CA ARG A 123 26.00 -2.20 -5.19
C ARG A 123 24.85 -2.18 -4.18
N GLY A 124 24.65 -3.24 -3.39
CA GLY A 124 23.64 -3.28 -2.32
C GLY A 124 22.17 -3.34 -2.75
N PHE A 125 21.88 -3.63 -4.03
CA PHE A 125 20.53 -3.83 -4.55
C PHE A 125 20.52 -4.76 -5.77
N SER A 126 19.37 -5.39 -6.02
CA SER A 126 19.11 -6.17 -7.24
C SER A 126 18.33 -5.35 -8.25
N VAL A 127 18.64 -5.52 -9.54
CA VAL A 127 17.86 -5.00 -10.67
C VAL A 127 16.78 -6.02 -11.01
N CYS A 128 15.52 -5.69 -10.75
CA CYS A 128 14.40 -6.57 -11.09
C CYS A 128 14.10 -6.53 -12.59
N ILE A 129 14.01 -5.32 -13.14
CA ILE A 129 13.90 -5.06 -14.58
C ILE A 129 14.43 -3.65 -14.85
N ALA A 130 15.18 -3.47 -15.94
CA ALA A 130 15.57 -2.14 -16.42
C ALA A 130 15.35 -2.00 -17.92
N LEU A 131 14.91 -0.82 -18.32
CA LEU A 131 14.58 -0.40 -19.67
C LEU A 131 15.67 0.56 -20.14
N ASP A 132 16.47 0.11 -21.11
CA ASP A 132 17.60 0.86 -21.65
C ASP A 132 17.20 1.60 -22.92
N PHE A 133 17.27 2.93 -22.88
CA PHE A 133 16.92 3.83 -23.97
C PHE A 133 18.17 4.43 -24.64
N GLY A 134 19.29 3.69 -24.61
CA GLY A 134 20.55 4.12 -25.23
C GLY A 134 21.19 5.29 -24.49
N ASP A 135 21.55 6.33 -25.23
CA ASP A 135 22.24 7.50 -24.68
C ASP A 135 21.37 8.30 -23.70
N ALA A 136 20.03 8.18 -23.79
CA ALA A 136 19.10 8.77 -22.83
C ALA A 136 19.15 8.10 -21.43
N GLY A 137 19.83 6.96 -21.31
CA GLY A 137 20.00 6.25 -20.05
C GLY A 137 18.96 5.16 -19.81
N VAL A 138 18.81 4.77 -18.54
CA VAL A 138 18.13 3.53 -18.14
C VAL A 138 17.16 3.78 -17.00
N VAL A 139 15.90 3.38 -17.19
CA VAL A 139 14.88 3.34 -16.13
C VAL A 139 14.84 1.94 -15.53
N SER A 140 15.09 1.81 -14.24
CA SER A 140 15.28 0.54 -13.56
C SER A 140 14.37 0.41 -12.34
N PHE A 141 13.81 -0.78 -12.13
CA PHE A 141 13.12 -1.17 -10.91
C PHE A 141 14.07 -2.01 -10.07
N VAL A 142 14.51 -1.46 -8.96
CA VAL A 142 15.48 -2.07 -8.05
C VAL A 142 14.79 -2.57 -6.78
N ALA A 143 15.36 -3.59 -6.17
CA ALA A 143 14.88 -4.20 -4.93
C ALA A 143 16.07 -4.54 -4.02
N PRO A 144 15.84 -4.90 -2.75
CA PRO A 144 16.85 -5.53 -1.91
C PRO A 144 17.61 -6.66 -2.62
N PRO A 145 18.91 -6.88 -2.30
CA PRO A 145 19.59 -8.12 -2.66
C PRO A 145 18.71 -9.32 -2.31
N ASP A 146 18.59 -10.24 -3.26
CA ASP A 146 17.86 -11.51 -3.13
C ASP A 146 16.32 -11.41 -3.06
N LYS A 147 15.74 -10.22 -3.24
CA LYS A 147 14.28 -10.02 -3.30
C LYS A 147 13.78 -9.56 -4.68
N ILE A 148 14.26 -10.19 -5.74
CA ILE A 148 13.75 -9.93 -7.09
C ILE A 148 12.31 -10.46 -7.18
N SER A 149 11.35 -9.55 -7.25
CA SER A 149 9.94 -9.91 -7.18
C SER A 149 9.05 -8.94 -7.98
N VAL A 150 9.32 -8.76 -9.27
CA VAL A 150 8.39 -8.06 -10.18
C VAL A 150 7.59 -9.06 -11.00
N LYS A 151 6.35 -8.69 -11.36
CA LYS A 151 5.68 -9.29 -12.51
C LYS A 151 5.66 -8.29 -13.64
N VAL A 152 5.90 -8.77 -14.84
CA VAL A 152 5.99 -7.93 -16.05
C VAL A 152 5.01 -8.48 -17.05
N HIS A 153 4.14 -7.61 -17.56
CA HIS A 153 3.14 -7.93 -18.57
C HIS A 153 3.32 -7.01 -19.78
N LEU A 154 3.05 -7.54 -20.96
CA LEU A 154 3.21 -6.85 -22.23
C LEU A 154 1.97 -7.11 -23.06
N GLU A 155 1.27 -6.06 -23.43
CA GLU A 155 0.00 -6.14 -24.16
C GLU A 155 -0.09 -5.08 -25.25
N SER A 156 -0.86 -5.34 -26.30
CA SER A 156 -1.07 -4.40 -27.41
C SER A 156 -2.09 -3.28 -27.09
N SER A 157 -2.84 -3.43 -26.00
CA SER A 157 -3.78 -2.42 -25.54
C SER A 157 -3.72 -2.28 -24.03
N PHE A 158 -4.02 -1.07 -23.55
CA PHE A 158 -4.04 -0.82 -22.11
C PHE A 158 -5.06 -1.75 -21.43
N GLN A 159 -6.26 -1.92 -21.98
CA GLN A 159 -7.37 -2.71 -21.44
C GLN A 159 -7.06 -4.21 -21.31
N ALA A 160 -6.12 -4.74 -22.09
CA ALA A 160 -5.71 -6.14 -22.01
C ALA A 160 -4.76 -6.43 -20.83
N LEU A 161 -4.22 -5.39 -20.18
CA LEU A 161 -3.35 -5.56 -19.02
C LEU A 161 -4.09 -6.24 -17.85
N PRO A 162 -3.48 -7.22 -17.16
CA PRO A 162 -4.17 -8.04 -16.17
C PRO A 162 -4.51 -7.30 -14.87
N SER A 163 -3.74 -6.28 -14.48
CA SER A 163 -3.93 -5.57 -13.22
C SER A 163 -4.51 -4.18 -13.45
N GLN A 164 -5.83 -4.06 -13.32
CA GLN A 164 -6.57 -2.80 -13.48
C GLN A 164 -7.61 -2.54 -12.38
N PRO A 165 -7.25 -2.68 -11.09
CA PRO A 165 -8.13 -2.20 -10.04
C PRO A 165 -8.37 -0.69 -10.20
N PRO A 166 -9.59 -0.20 -9.93
CA PRO A 166 -9.89 1.22 -10.02
C PRO A 166 -9.00 2.01 -9.07
N ASP A 167 -8.44 3.11 -9.54
CA ASP A 167 -7.68 4.01 -8.68
C ASP A 167 -8.62 4.76 -7.73
N VAL A 168 -8.40 4.63 -6.42
CA VAL A 168 -9.28 5.25 -5.42
C VAL A 168 -9.30 6.77 -5.56
N TYR A 169 -8.21 7.40 -5.98
CA TYR A 169 -8.11 8.85 -6.11
C TYR A 169 -8.66 9.36 -7.44
N LEU A 170 -8.21 8.76 -8.55
CA LEU A 170 -8.58 9.18 -9.90
C LEU A 170 -9.94 8.65 -10.38
N GLU A 171 -10.37 7.49 -9.88
CA GLU A 171 -11.56 6.78 -10.33
C GLU A 171 -12.52 6.47 -9.16
N TYR A 172 -12.64 7.37 -8.19
CA TYR A 172 -13.40 7.14 -6.97
C TYR A 172 -14.83 6.58 -7.18
N PRO A 173 -15.64 7.07 -8.15
CA PRO A 173 -16.95 6.46 -8.43
C PRO A 173 -16.88 4.98 -8.83
N ARG A 174 -15.88 4.59 -9.65
CA ARG A 174 -15.66 3.21 -10.08
C ARG A 174 -15.16 2.36 -8.92
N PHE A 175 -14.29 2.92 -8.07
CA PHE A 175 -13.87 2.27 -6.82
C PHE A 175 -15.07 1.99 -5.91
N LEU A 176 -15.92 2.97 -5.64
CA LEU A 176 -17.12 2.78 -4.81
C LEU A 176 -18.09 1.77 -5.42
N GLN A 177 -18.20 1.73 -6.75
CA GLN A 177 -18.98 0.70 -7.43
C GLN A 177 -18.38 -0.70 -7.21
N GLY A 178 -17.06 -0.86 -7.33
CA GLY A 178 -16.39 -2.12 -7.03
C GLY A 178 -16.61 -2.58 -5.58
N VAL A 179 -16.53 -1.67 -4.60
CA VAL A 179 -16.86 -1.98 -3.21
C VAL A 179 -18.34 -2.37 -3.06
N ALA A 180 -19.25 -1.64 -3.70
CA ALA A 180 -20.69 -1.93 -3.69
C ALA A 180 -21.01 -3.33 -4.27
N ASP A 181 -20.35 -3.71 -5.36
CA ASP A 181 -20.52 -5.02 -6.00
C ASP A 181 -19.96 -6.13 -5.09
N TRP A 182 -18.75 -5.93 -4.55
CA TRP A 182 -18.14 -6.85 -3.60
C TRP A 182 -18.98 -7.07 -2.33
N LEU A 183 -19.63 -6.02 -1.81
CA LEU A 183 -20.57 -6.14 -0.69
C LEU A 183 -21.77 -7.05 -1.02
N ARG A 184 -22.31 -6.96 -2.25
CA ARG A 184 -23.42 -7.81 -2.68
C ARG A 184 -22.96 -9.26 -2.88
N GLU A 185 -21.75 -9.46 -3.40
CA GLU A 185 -21.16 -10.80 -3.50
C GLU A 185 -20.97 -11.41 -2.11
N LEU A 186 -20.40 -10.66 -1.17
CA LEU A 186 -20.25 -11.08 0.24
C LEU A 186 -21.59 -11.53 0.84
N ALA A 187 -22.69 -10.84 0.56
CA ALA A 187 -24.06 -11.20 0.98
C ALA A 187 -24.48 -12.63 0.62
N GLY A 188 -23.93 -13.18 -0.47
CA GLY A 188 -24.17 -14.56 -0.91
C GLY A 188 -23.12 -15.58 -0.44
N THR A 189 -22.06 -15.16 0.25
CA THR A 189 -20.97 -16.06 0.68
C THR A 189 -21.27 -16.81 1.97
N LYS A 190 -20.43 -17.79 2.30
CA LYS A 190 -20.54 -18.59 3.53
C LYS A 190 -20.27 -17.74 4.76
N ASP A 191 -20.90 -18.13 5.87
CA ASP A 191 -20.76 -17.48 7.19
C ASP A 191 -19.30 -17.36 7.69
N THR A 192 -18.37 -18.19 7.20
CA THR A 192 -16.95 -18.15 7.59
C THR A 192 -16.24 -16.88 7.14
N GLU A 193 -16.53 -16.37 5.94
CA GLU A 193 -15.91 -15.16 5.40
C GLU A 193 -16.26 -13.92 6.23
N TYR A 194 -17.48 -13.87 6.76
CA TYR A 194 -17.94 -12.79 7.63
C TYR A 194 -17.18 -12.66 8.94
N THR A 195 -16.63 -13.78 9.45
CA THR A 195 -15.89 -13.82 10.71
C THR A 195 -14.39 -13.55 10.53
N LYS A 196 -13.92 -13.44 9.29
CA LYS A 196 -12.55 -13.11 8.95
C LYS A 196 -12.24 -11.67 9.36
N LEU A 197 -10.98 -11.40 9.70
CA LEU A 197 -10.50 -10.03 9.88
C LEU A 197 -10.73 -9.21 8.61
N ALA A 198 -11.33 -8.03 8.75
CA ALA A 198 -11.59 -7.14 7.62
C ALA A 198 -10.29 -6.74 6.92
N VAL A 199 -9.22 -6.49 7.68
CA VAL A 199 -7.89 -6.16 7.14
C VAL A 199 -7.35 -7.25 6.20
N THR A 200 -7.60 -8.53 6.52
CA THR A 200 -7.16 -9.66 5.68
C THR A 200 -8.04 -9.80 4.44
N ALA A 201 -9.36 -9.67 4.60
CA ALA A 201 -10.28 -9.76 3.46
C ALA A 201 -10.05 -8.65 2.42
N ILE A 202 -9.75 -7.44 2.87
CA ILE A 202 -9.39 -6.30 2.02
C ILE A 202 -8.12 -6.59 1.21
N GLN A 203 -7.08 -7.14 1.85
CA GLN A 203 -5.81 -7.45 1.19
C GLN A 203 -5.94 -8.54 0.13
N GLU A 204 -6.87 -9.49 0.33
CA GLU A 204 -7.18 -10.56 -0.62
C GLU A 204 -8.11 -10.11 -1.76
N ALA A 205 -8.99 -9.13 -1.52
CA ALA A 205 -9.85 -8.52 -2.53
C ALA A 205 -9.10 -7.42 -3.31
N ASP A 206 -7.93 -7.76 -3.86
CA ASP A 206 -7.01 -6.80 -4.45
C ASP A 206 -7.51 -6.14 -5.75
N ASN A 207 -8.44 -6.79 -6.45
CA ASN A 207 -9.16 -6.24 -7.59
C ASN A 207 -10.12 -5.11 -7.19
N VAL A 208 -10.53 -5.05 -5.93
CA VAL A 208 -11.42 -4.01 -5.37
C VAL A 208 -10.61 -2.97 -4.60
N PHE A 209 -9.78 -3.42 -3.66
CA PHE A 209 -8.95 -2.57 -2.80
C PHE A 209 -7.50 -2.52 -3.29
N GLY A 210 -7.34 -2.32 -4.61
CA GLY A 210 -6.02 -2.22 -5.22
C GLY A 210 -5.16 -1.16 -4.54
N GLY A 211 -3.89 -1.51 -4.26
CA GLY A 211 -2.96 -0.65 -3.53
C GLY A 211 -3.12 -0.65 -2.00
N MET A 212 -4.14 -1.32 -1.45
CA MET A 212 -4.31 -1.46 0.00
C MET A 212 -3.54 -2.68 0.55
N GLY A 213 -2.21 -2.61 0.52
CA GLY A 213 -1.39 -3.64 1.16
C GLY A 213 -1.32 -3.50 2.69
N PRO A 214 -0.49 -4.31 3.37
CA PRO A 214 -0.40 -4.33 4.82
C PRO A 214 -0.11 -2.99 5.48
N TYR A 215 0.74 -2.17 4.87
CA TYR A 215 1.09 -0.87 5.42
C TYR A 215 -0.03 0.14 5.23
N THR A 216 -0.59 0.19 4.01
CA THR A 216 -1.73 1.07 3.68
C THR A 216 -2.94 0.74 4.54
N THR A 217 -3.22 -0.55 4.78
CA THR A 217 -4.37 -0.99 5.57
C THR A 217 -4.33 -0.42 7.00
N ASN A 218 -3.16 -0.44 7.65
CA ASN A 218 -3.00 0.09 9.01
C ASN A 218 -3.30 1.60 9.07
N GLU A 219 -2.78 2.37 8.10
CA GLU A 219 -3.01 3.82 8.00
C GLU A 219 -4.48 4.15 7.69
N VAL A 220 -5.10 3.43 6.76
CA VAL A 220 -6.52 3.61 6.41
C VAL A 220 -7.42 3.29 7.60
N PHE A 221 -7.14 2.22 8.35
CA PHE A 221 -7.92 1.89 9.55
C PHE A 221 -7.76 2.94 10.64
N PHE A 222 -6.55 3.49 10.84
CA PHE A 222 -6.34 4.61 11.75
C PHE A 222 -7.17 5.83 11.33
N LEU A 223 -7.07 6.26 10.07
CA LEU A 223 -7.81 7.41 9.53
C LEU A 223 -9.33 7.23 9.63
N ALA A 224 -9.82 6.01 9.37
CA ALA A 224 -11.23 5.65 9.50
C ALA A 224 -11.70 5.53 10.97
N GLY A 225 -10.78 5.56 11.94
CA GLY A 225 -11.07 5.33 13.36
C GLY A 225 -11.50 3.89 13.66
N LEU A 226 -11.07 2.93 12.86
CA LEU A 226 -11.47 1.53 12.95
C LEU A 226 -10.39 0.70 13.66
N SER A 227 -10.82 -0.22 14.51
CA SER A 227 -9.91 -1.22 15.07
C SER A 227 -9.58 -2.26 13.99
N PRO A 228 -8.30 -2.66 13.80
CA PRO A 228 -7.95 -3.68 12.81
C PRO A 228 -8.41 -5.08 13.25
N PHE A 229 -8.92 -5.22 14.47
CA PHE A 229 -9.54 -6.44 14.99
C PHE A 229 -10.99 -6.60 14.55
N LEU A 230 -11.58 -5.65 13.82
CA LEU A 230 -12.94 -5.82 13.32
C LEU A 230 -12.99 -6.89 12.22
N THR A 231 -14.04 -7.69 12.26
CA THR A 231 -14.33 -8.68 11.22
C THR A 231 -14.97 -8.04 10.00
N VAL A 232 -15.03 -8.79 8.89
CA VAL A 232 -15.73 -8.38 7.66
C VAL A 232 -17.15 -7.95 7.97
N HIS A 233 -17.90 -8.73 8.78
CA HIS A 233 -19.27 -8.37 9.15
C HIS A 233 -19.35 -7.04 9.91
N GLU A 234 -18.42 -6.79 10.82
CA GLU A 234 -18.45 -5.60 11.68
C GLU A 234 -18.10 -4.31 10.93
N VAL A 235 -17.26 -4.39 9.89
CA VAL A 235 -16.91 -3.25 9.03
C VAL A 235 -17.94 -3.08 7.92
N PHE A 236 -18.17 -4.15 7.15
CA PHE A 236 -18.94 -4.12 5.90
C PHE A 236 -20.44 -4.34 6.09
N GLY A 237 -20.86 -4.81 7.27
CA GLY A 237 -22.27 -4.77 7.69
C GLY A 237 -22.70 -3.42 8.29
N CYS A 238 -21.77 -2.46 8.45
CA CYS A 238 -22.05 -1.13 8.97
C CYS A 238 -21.75 -0.07 7.89
N ALA A 239 -22.79 0.64 7.44
CA ALA A 239 -22.66 1.66 6.41
C ALA A 239 -21.67 2.78 6.79
N SER A 240 -21.67 3.22 8.05
CA SER A 240 -20.74 4.24 8.54
C SER A 240 -19.29 3.79 8.52
N ARG A 241 -18.98 2.58 9.01
CA ARG A 241 -17.61 2.04 9.00
C ARG A 241 -17.10 1.83 7.59
N THR A 242 -17.94 1.30 6.70
CA THR A 242 -17.60 1.13 5.27
C THR A 242 -17.33 2.48 4.59
N ALA A 243 -18.20 3.46 4.79
CA ALA A 243 -18.03 4.79 4.23
C ALA A 243 -16.76 5.47 4.76
N ARG A 244 -16.49 5.39 6.07
CA ARG A 244 -15.24 5.90 6.67
C ARG A 244 -14.01 5.22 6.11
N LEU A 245 -14.03 3.90 5.90
CA LEU A 245 -12.93 3.16 5.27
C LEU A 245 -12.66 3.67 3.84
N CYS A 246 -13.72 3.85 3.04
CA CYS A 246 -13.59 4.34 1.66
C CYS A 246 -13.09 5.79 1.60
N GLU A 247 -13.62 6.68 2.44
CA GLU A 247 -13.16 8.07 2.53
C GLU A 247 -11.74 8.16 3.10
N ALA A 248 -11.36 7.29 4.05
CA ALA A 248 -10.01 7.20 4.57
C ALA A 248 -8.99 6.77 3.50
N PHE A 249 -9.35 5.80 2.66
CA PHE A 249 -8.47 5.40 1.57
C PHE A 249 -8.30 6.51 0.54
N TRP A 250 -9.39 7.22 0.19
CA TRP A 250 -9.31 8.39 -0.67
C TRP A 250 -8.43 9.49 -0.06
N THR A 251 -8.60 9.80 1.24
CA THR A 251 -7.76 10.81 1.91
C THR A 251 -6.29 10.43 1.83
N LEU A 252 -5.93 9.19 2.17
CA LEU A 252 -4.54 8.73 2.11
C LEU A 252 -3.96 8.87 0.70
N ALA A 253 -4.75 8.54 -0.32
CA ALA A 253 -4.35 8.68 -1.71
C ALA A 253 -4.24 10.16 -2.14
N HIS A 254 -5.15 11.02 -1.70
CA HIS A 254 -5.08 12.47 -1.91
C HIS A 254 -3.85 13.09 -1.26
N GLU A 255 -3.52 12.71 -0.02
CA GLU A 255 -2.30 13.16 0.67
C GLU A 255 -1.04 12.70 -0.08
N ALA A 256 -1.02 11.46 -0.59
CA ALA A 256 0.06 11.00 -1.44
C ALA A 256 0.21 11.88 -2.69
N HIS A 257 -0.89 12.21 -3.36
CA HIS A 257 -0.85 13.06 -4.56
C HIS A 257 -0.44 14.51 -4.30
N THR A 258 -0.80 15.06 -3.15
CA THR A 258 -0.58 16.48 -2.84
C THR A 258 0.71 16.75 -2.08
N THR A 259 1.24 15.78 -1.33
CA THR A 259 2.41 16.01 -0.46
C THR A 259 3.65 15.23 -0.88
N LEU A 260 3.48 14.08 -1.53
CA LEU A 260 4.62 13.23 -1.90
C LEU A 260 5.56 13.89 -2.93
N PRO A 261 5.07 14.62 -3.96
CA PRO A 261 5.96 15.29 -4.90
C PRO A 261 6.93 16.25 -4.21
N ASP A 262 6.43 17.09 -3.30
CA ASP A 262 7.24 18.05 -2.54
C ASP A 262 8.22 17.35 -1.59
N PHE A 263 7.80 16.23 -1.00
CA PHE A 263 8.67 15.40 -0.17
C PHE A 263 9.81 14.76 -0.99
N LEU A 264 9.54 14.26 -2.19
CA LEU A 264 10.52 13.57 -3.04
C LEU A 264 11.48 14.56 -3.73
N ALA A 265 11.01 15.76 -4.08
CA ALA A 265 11.79 16.77 -4.80
C ALA A 265 13.21 17.00 -4.26
N PRO A 266 13.44 17.24 -2.95
CA PRO A 266 14.78 17.47 -2.41
C PRO A 266 15.66 16.21 -2.32
N LEU A 267 15.07 15.03 -2.55
CA LEU A 267 15.75 13.72 -2.45
C LEU A 267 16.36 13.29 -3.78
N TYR A 268 16.01 13.96 -4.88
CA TYR A 268 16.62 13.70 -6.18
C TYR A 268 18.04 14.28 -6.26
N ARG A 269 18.93 13.52 -6.89
CA ARG A 269 20.25 13.92 -7.35
C ARG A 269 20.29 13.64 -8.86
N GLY A 270 19.97 14.65 -9.65
CA GLY A 270 19.61 14.46 -11.05
C GLY A 270 18.29 13.70 -11.18
N THR A 271 18.33 12.52 -11.81
CA THR A 271 17.18 11.62 -12.00
C THR A 271 17.13 10.47 -11.00
N VAL A 272 18.16 10.34 -10.15
CA VAL A 272 18.30 9.27 -9.16
C VAL A 272 17.74 9.75 -7.82
N LEU A 273 16.96 8.90 -7.14
CA LEU A 273 16.46 9.17 -5.80
C LEU A 273 17.48 8.68 -4.76
N ALA A 274 18.13 9.62 -4.06
CA ALA A 274 19.29 9.38 -3.21
C ALA A 274 19.11 10.06 -1.84
N ALA A 275 18.17 9.57 -1.04
CA ALA A 275 17.88 10.15 0.27
C ALA A 275 18.87 9.72 1.36
N THR A 276 19.28 10.67 2.20
CA THR A 276 20.11 10.40 3.40
C THR A 276 19.30 9.73 4.50
N ARG A 277 19.98 9.15 5.50
CA ARG A 277 19.34 8.54 6.67
C ARG A 277 18.32 9.44 7.36
N GLU A 278 18.66 10.71 7.53
CA GLU A 278 17.81 11.72 8.17
C GLU A 278 16.56 11.99 7.33
N GLN A 279 16.73 12.13 6.01
CA GLN A 279 15.61 12.32 5.08
C GLN A 279 14.67 11.11 5.07
N ARG A 280 15.20 9.89 5.23
CA ARG A 280 14.39 8.67 5.40
C ARG A 280 13.61 8.66 6.69
N ALA A 281 14.27 9.02 7.79
CA ALA A 281 13.61 9.13 9.08
C ALA A 281 12.53 10.22 9.07
N ALA A 282 12.69 11.28 8.26
CA ALA A 282 11.68 12.32 8.10
C ALA A 282 10.38 11.81 7.45
N PHE A 283 10.42 10.71 6.68
CA PHE A 283 9.21 10.09 6.13
C PHE A 283 8.24 9.62 7.21
N ASP A 284 8.71 9.39 8.44
CA ASP A 284 7.88 9.15 9.62
C ASP A 284 6.78 10.21 9.78
N ALA A 285 7.03 11.47 9.42
CA ALA A 285 6.03 12.53 9.50
C ALA A 285 4.82 12.33 8.58
N HIS A 286 4.96 11.53 7.51
CA HIS A 286 3.91 11.24 6.53
C HIS A 286 3.08 9.99 6.88
N LEU A 287 3.42 9.29 7.96
CA LEU A 287 2.65 8.15 8.46
C LEU A 287 1.85 8.58 9.69
N HIS A 288 0.72 7.97 9.99
CA HIS A 288 0.02 8.25 11.24
C HIS A 288 0.36 7.25 12.34
N ILE A 289 0.49 5.96 11.99
CA ILE A 289 0.62 4.90 12.98
C ILE A 289 1.65 3.82 12.65
N HIS A 290 1.83 3.51 11.37
CA HIS A 290 2.70 2.43 10.94
C HIS A 290 4.16 2.78 11.20
N GLY A 291 4.92 1.85 11.80
CA GLY A 291 6.32 2.09 12.11
C GLY A 291 6.54 3.13 13.21
N LYS A 292 5.53 3.50 14.00
CA LYS A 292 5.62 4.53 15.05
C LYS A 292 5.54 3.95 16.45
N ALA A 293 6.31 4.53 17.37
CA ALA A 293 6.16 4.23 18.81
C ALA A 293 4.94 4.93 19.42
N SER A 294 4.59 6.11 18.90
CA SER A 294 3.43 6.91 19.33
C SER A 294 2.77 7.60 18.15
N ALA A 295 1.45 7.78 18.23
CA ALA A 295 0.67 8.53 17.26
C ALA A 295 0.25 9.87 17.88
N ARG A 296 0.16 10.91 17.04
CA ARG A 296 -0.38 12.22 17.39
C ARG A 296 -1.91 12.20 17.25
N LEU A 297 -2.61 12.77 18.22
CA LEU A 297 -4.07 12.74 18.28
C LEU A 297 -4.66 14.10 18.58
N SER A 298 -5.94 14.27 18.20
CA SER A 298 -6.75 15.35 18.75
C SER A 298 -7.17 15.05 20.20
N PRO A 299 -7.45 16.07 21.03
CA PRO A 299 -8.02 15.86 22.37
C PRO A 299 -9.30 15.03 22.33
N ARG A 300 -10.13 15.25 21.29
CA ARG A 300 -11.36 14.47 21.05
C ARG A 300 -11.06 12.99 20.77
N MET A 301 -10.10 12.71 19.90
CA MET A 301 -9.71 11.34 19.55
C MET A 301 -9.04 10.62 20.73
N LYS A 302 -8.24 11.33 21.53
CA LYS A 302 -7.64 10.79 22.76
C LYS A 302 -8.71 10.43 23.79
N ALA A 303 -9.70 11.30 24.03
CA ALA A 303 -10.81 11.01 24.93
C ALA A 303 -11.64 9.80 24.46
N LEU A 304 -11.87 9.66 23.15
CA LEU A 304 -12.51 8.47 22.57
C LEU A 304 -11.67 7.20 22.78
N LEU A 305 -10.36 7.28 22.60
CA LEU A 305 -9.44 6.15 22.82
C LEU A 305 -9.45 5.69 24.29
N ASP A 306 -9.43 6.63 25.23
CA ASP A 306 -9.45 6.32 26.66
C ASP A 306 -10.77 5.68 27.06
N HIS A 307 -11.88 6.22 26.56
CA HIS A 307 -13.21 5.63 26.76
C HIS A 307 -13.32 4.22 26.15
N TYR A 308 -12.81 4.03 24.93
CA TYR A 308 -12.76 2.73 24.25
C TYR A 308 -11.97 1.72 25.09
N THR A 309 -10.76 2.10 25.52
CA THR A 309 -9.85 1.22 26.27
C THR A 309 -10.47 0.82 27.61
N HIS A 310 -10.99 1.78 28.37
CA HIS A 310 -11.67 1.52 29.64
C HIS A 310 -12.89 0.59 29.45
N THR A 311 -13.71 0.85 28.42
CA THR A 311 -14.90 0.04 28.13
C THR A 311 -14.51 -1.39 27.72
N ALA A 312 -13.48 -1.52 26.89
CA ALA A 312 -12.94 -2.81 26.45
C ALA A 312 -12.41 -3.64 27.62
N GLU A 313 -11.60 -3.04 28.50
CA GLU A 313 -11.03 -3.73 29.67
C GLU A 313 -12.13 -4.18 30.64
N ARG A 314 -13.04 -3.27 31.01
CA ARG A 314 -14.15 -3.57 31.93
C ARG A 314 -15.02 -4.71 31.40
N ARG A 315 -15.30 -4.75 30.10
CA ARG A 315 -16.12 -5.80 29.47
C ARG A 315 -15.37 -7.11 29.31
N SER A 316 -14.08 -7.06 29.00
CA SER A 316 -13.26 -8.27 28.88
C SER A 316 -13.09 -8.99 30.22
N ALA A 317 -13.16 -8.25 31.33
CA ALA A 317 -13.16 -8.83 32.67
C ALA A 317 -14.47 -9.57 33.01
N ASP A 318 -15.61 -9.19 32.44
CA ASP A 318 -16.89 -9.85 32.65
C ASP A 318 -17.08 -11.02 31.67
N THR A 319 -16.54 -12.18 32.03
CA THR A 319 -16.66 -13.41 31.24
C THR A 319 -18.07 -14.01 31.20
N THR A 320 -19.01 -13.47 31.99
CA THR A 320 -20.39 -13.97 32.04
C THR A 320 -21.27 -13.40 30.93
N ARG A 321 -20.84 -12.29 30.31
CA ARG A 321 -21.61 -11.60 29.28
C ARG A 321 -20.96 -11.72 27.90
N PRO A 322 -21.77 -11.83 26.83
CA PRO A 322 -21.25 -11.74 25.47
C PRO A 322 -20.57 -10.38 25.24
N PHE A 323 -19.39 -10.39 24.64
CA PHE A 323 -18.69 -9.16 24.27
C PHE A 323 -19.34 -8.58 23.01
N LEU A 324 -19.83 -7.34 23.09
CA LEU A 324 -20.48 -6.63 21.99
C LEU A 324 -19.55 -5.54 21.45
N ARG A 325 -19.16 -5.65 20.17
CA ARG A 325 -18.20 -4.73 19.51
C ARG A 325 -18.87 -3.58 18.73
N HIS A 326 -19.93 -3.03 19.31
CA HIS A 326 -20.70 -1.97 18.67
C HIS A 326 -21.12 -0.86 19.64
N GLY A 327 -21.45 0.30 19.07
CA GLY A 327 -21.76 1.53 19.78
C GLY A 327 -22.95 1.46 20.74
N ILE A 328 -23.93 0.58 20.51
CA ILE A 328 -25.03 0.36 21.47
C ILE A 328 -24.49 -0.10 22.85
N GLY A 329 -23.33 -0.78 22.86
CA GLY A 329 -22.63 -1.13 24.08
C GLY A 329 -21.78 0.00 24.69
N GLY A 330 -21.75 1.18 24.09
CA GLY A 330 -20.83 2.25 24.46
C GLY A 330 -19.38 1.99 24.05
N LEU A 331 -19.11 0.97 23.21
CA LEU A 331 -17.81 0.78 22.57
C LEU A 331 -17.81 1.54 21.24
N TRP A 332 -17.49 2.83 21.30
CA TRP A 332 -17.48 3.75 20.16
C TRP A 332 -16.16 3.70 19.41
N ASP A 333 -16.22 3.82 18.08
CA ASP A 333 -15.03 3.87 17.25
C ASP A 333 -14.19 5.13 17.54
N VAL A 334 -12.86 4.99 17.53
CA VAL A 334 -11.91 6.07 17.85
C VAL A 334 -11.71 6.96 16.63
N PHE A 335 -12.75 7.70 16.26
CA PHE A 335 -12.84 8.43 15.00
C PHE A 335 -12.68 9.95 15.14
N GLU A 336 -11.86 10.54 14.28
CA GLU A 336 -11.66 11.99 14.15
C GLU A 336 -11.97 12.45 12.71
N PRO A 337 -13.15 13.03 12.45
CA PRO A 337 -13.57 13.42 11.11
C PRO A 337 -12.68 14.48 10.43
N THR A 338 -11.92 15.26 11.21
CA THR A 338 -10.96 16.23 10.65
C THR A 338 -9.87 15.53 9.84
N LEU A 339 -9.49 14.29 10.21
CA LEU A 339 -8.55 13.50 9.43
C LEU A 339 -9.12 13.07 8.07
N LEU A 340 -10.45 13.04 7.91
CA LEU A 340 -11.10 12.72 6.63
C LEU A 340 -11.60 13.97 5.90
N ARG A 341 -11.26 15.17 6.38
CA ARG A 341 -11.78 16.43 5.83
C ARG A 341 -11.57 16.55 4.32
N PRO A 342 -10.40 16.22 3.73
CA PRO A 342 -10.22 16.30 2.28
C PRO A 342 -11.26 15.49 1.50
N ALA A 343 -11.58 14.28 1.96
CA ALA A 343 -12.53 13.39 1.29
C ALA A 343 -14.00 13.78 1.56
N LEU A 344 -14.31 14.27 2.76
CA LEU A 344 -15.65 14.75 3.14
C LEU A 344 -16.00 16.09 2.49
N GLU A 345 -15.01 16.92 2.16
CA GLU A 345 -15.19 18.22 1.50
C GLU A 345 -14.77 18.21 0.02
N LYS A 346 -14.38 17.05 -0.54
CA LYS A 346 -13.88 16.97 -1.93
C LYS A 346 -14.86 17.55 -2.95
N PRO A 347 -14.34 18.18 -4.03
CA PRO A 347 -15.20 18.76 -5.06
C PRO A 347 -15.98 17.67 -5.80
N ALA A 348 -17.16 18.02 -6.32
CA ALA A 348 -18.07 17.05 -6.94
C ALA A 348 -17.45 16.27 -8.12
N HIS A 349 -16.51 16.87 -8.86
CA HIS A 349 -15.81 16.22 -9.96
C HIS A 349 -14.83 15.12 -9.49
N ALA A 350 -14.38 15.16 -8.23
CA ALA A 350 -13.55 14.11 -7.64
C ALA A 350 -14.37 12.89 -7.19
N GLY A 351 -15.71 12.96 -7.25
CA GLY A 351 -16.63 11.87 -6.94
C GLY A 351 -17.63 12.20 -5.83
N PRO A 352 -18.52 11.25 -5.51
CA PRO A 352 -19.54 11.45 -4.48
C PRO A 352 -18.90 11.55 -3.09
N ARG A 353 -19.55 12.31 -2.21
CA ARG A 353 -19.19 12.42 -0.79
C ARG A 353 -20.09 11.49 0.02
N LEU A 354 -19.54 10.86 1.06
CA LEU A 354 -20.27 9.90 1.91
C LEU A 354 -20.60 10.38 3.34
N PRO A 355 -20.66 11.69 3.69
CA PRO A 355 -20.90 12.11 5.07
C PRO A 355 -22.27 11.67 5.61
N HIS A 356 -23.26 11.50 4.73
CA HIS A 356 -24.59 10.98 5.10
C HIS A 356 -24.56 9.51 5.52
N LEU A 357 -23.59 8.71 5.04
CA LEU A 357 -23.35 7.36 5.54
C LEU A 357 -22.47 7.36 6.78
N VAL A 358 -21.46 8.24 6.84
CA VAL A 358 -20.53 8.35 7.97
C VAL A 358 -21.27 8.74 9.26
N PHE A 359 -22.00 9.86 9.24
CA PHE A 359 -22.69 10.40 10.42
C PHE A 359 -24.13 9.91 10.55
N GLY A 360 -24.66 9.30 9.50
CA GLY A 360 -26.08 9.01 9.37
C GLY A 360 -26.84 10.21 8.81
N PRO A 361 -27.98 9.98 8.13
CA PRO A 361 -28.65 11.02 7.36
C PRO A 361 -29.30 12.10 8.23
N ILE A 362 -29.72 11.76 9.46
CA ILE A 362 -30.32 12.71 10.39
C ILE A 362 -29.25 13.67 10.90
N GLU A 363 -28.16 13.12 11.44
CA GLU A 363 -27.06 13.91 11.97
C GLU A 363 -26.40 14.77 10.89
N TRP A 364 -26.25 14.22 9.68
CA TRP A 364 -25.74 14.98 8.55
C TRP A 364 -26.66 16.16 8.18
N ALA A 365 -27.98 15.94 8.16
CA ALA A 365 -28.95 17.01 7.90
C ALA A 365 -28.94 18.09 8.98
N VAL A 366 -28.79 17.72 10.26
CA VAL A 366 -28.65 18.67 11.38
C VAL A 366 -27.45 19.59 11.19
N ASN A 367 -26.37 19.10 10.57
CA ASN A 367 -25.17 19.87 10.26
C ASN A 367 -25.26 20.62 8.91
N GLY A 368 -26.47 20.82 8.36
CA GLY A 368 -26.70 21.52 7.09
C GLY A 368 -26.38 20.67 5.84
N GLY A 369 -26.12 19.39 6.02
CA GLY A 369 -25.79 18.46 4.95
C GLY A 369 -27.01 18.01 4.13
N ALA A 370 -26.80 17.82 2.83
CA ALA A 370 -27.79 17.20 1.94
C ALA A 370 -27.40 15.76 1.61
N ARG A 371 -28.40 14.90 1.37
CA ARG A 371 -28.17 13.57 0.78
C ARG A 371 -27.79 13.72 -0.70
N PRO A 372 -26.86 12.92 -1.23
CA PRO A 372 -26.47 12.99 -2.62
C PRO A 372 -27.65 12.63 -3.55
N ARG A 373 -27.75 13.37 -4.67
CA ARG A 373 -28.66 13.12 -5.79
C ARG A 373 -27.84 13.24 -7.08
N PRO A 374 -27.62 12.16 -7.86
CA PRO A 374 -28.13 10.80 -7.67
C PRO A 374 -27.51 10.09 -6.45
N ARG A 375 -28.11 8.95 -6.07
CA ARG A 375 -27.64 8.11 -4.97
C ARG A 375 -26.28 7.49 -5.33
N ASP A 376 -25.33 7.54 -4.40
CA ASP A 376 -24.01 6.92 -4.59
C ASP A 376 -24.08 5.38 -4.59
N PRO A 377 -23.09 4.68 -5.18
CA PRO A 377 -23.09 3.23 -5.28
C PRO A 377 -23.22 2.49 -3.94
N LEU A 378 -22.54 2.95 -2.89
CA LEU A 378 -22.60 2.32 -1.57
C LEU A 378 -23.96 2.46 -0.92
N SER A 379 -24.54 3.67 -0.96
CA SER A 379 -25.90 3.89 -0.48
C SER A 379 -26.89 2.96 -1.19
N ALA A 380 -26.75 2.78 -2.50
CA ALA A 380 -27.60 1.87 -3.27
C ALA A 380 -27.40 0.39 -2.86
N ALA A 381 -26.16 -0.06 -2.70
CA ALA A 381 -25.85 -1.40 -2.21
C ALA A 381 -26.44 -1.67 -0.82
N PHE A 382 -26.26 -0.75 0.14
CA PHE A 382 -26.81 -0.92 1.50
C PHE A 382 -28.34 -1.01 1.50
N ALA A 383 -29.04 -0.22 0.67
CA ALA A 383 -30.48 -0.38 0.52
C ALA A 383 -30.88 -1.74 -0.05
N ALA A 384 -30.16 -2.23 -1.06
CA ALA A 384 -30.40 -3.55 -1.63
C ALA A 384 -30.16 -4.69 -0.61
N LEU A 385 -29.22 -4.48 0.31
CA LEU A 385 -28.93 -5.40 1.42
C LEU A 385 -29.88 -5.22 2.63
N GLY A 386 -30.88 -4.34 2.53
CA GLY A 386 -31.83 -4.10 3.62
C GLY A 386 -31.26 -3.34 4.82
N VAL A 387 -30.06 -2.75 4.69
CA VAL A 387 -29.46 -1.91 5.74
C VAL A 387 -30.18 -0.58 5.77
N GLN A 388 -30.77 -0.26 6.93
CA GLN A 388 -31.54 0.96 7.10
C GLN A 388 -30.63 2.20 7.03
N PRO A 389 -31.09 3.32 6.44
CA PRO A 389 -30.29 4.54 6.34
C PRO A 389 -29.85 5.11 7.70
N ASP A 390 -30.62 4.86 8.77
CA ASP A 390 -30.40 5.28 10.15
C ASP A 390 -29.77 4.18 11.02
N ALA A 391 -29.19 3.14 10.39
CA ALA A 391 -28.46 2.10 11.11
C ALA A 391 -27.34 2.69 12.00
N PRO A 392 -26.99 2.01 13.12
CA PRO A 392 -25.97 2.49 14.04
C PRO A 392 -24.64 2.81 13.34
N THR A 393 -24.12 4.01 13.60
CA THR A 393 -22.87 4.51 13.01
C THR A 393 -21.62 4.04 13.76
N ASN A 394 -21.80 3.54 14.99
CA ASN A 394 -20.72 3.27 15.96
C ASN A 394 -19.89 4.52 16.32
N LEU A 395 -20.46 5.71 16.12
CA LEU A 395 -19.88 6.99 16.48
C LEU A 395 -20.61 7.61 17.68
N GLU A 396 -19.88 8.30 18.55
CA GLU A 396 -20.48 9.12 19.62
C GLU A 396 -20.90 10.48 19.04
N LEU A 397 -22.02 10.51 18.30
CA LEU A 397 -22.42 11.62 17.44
C LEU A 397 -22.47 12.99 18.14
N SER A 398 -22.81 13.02 19.43
CA SER A 398 -22.83 14.25 20.25
C SER A 398 -21.49 14.99 20.26
N ARG A 399 -20.36 14.29 20.11
CA ARG A 399 -19.02 14.90 20.07
C ARG A 399 -18.71 15.70 18.80
N TYR A 400 -19.49 15.51 17.74
CA TYR A 400 -19.24 16.12 16.43
C TYR A 400 -20.21 17.26 16.11
N ARG A 401 -21.34 17.36 16.82
CA ARG A 401 -22.41 18.35 16.59
C ARG A 401 -21.95 19.80 16.61
N ALA A 402 -21.13 20.17 17.59
CA ALA A 402 -20.73 21.56 17.77
C ALA A 402 -19.66 21.99 16.76
N ALA A 403 -18.75 21.07 16.43
CA ALA A 403 -17.64 21.31 15.52
C ALA A 403 -17.25 19.97 14.87
N PRO A 404 -17.75 19.67 13.65
CA PRO A 404 -17.37 18.46 12.96
C PRO A 404 -15.86 18.47 12.71
N PHE A 405 -15.31 19.60 12.25
CA PHE A 405 -13.88 19.74 11.98
C PHE A 405 -13.18 20.59 13.04
N LEU A 406 -12.01 20.14 13.47
CA LEU A 406 -11.13 20.84 14.39
C LEU A 406 -10.11 21.70 13.62
N PRO A 407 -9.55 22.75 14.25
CA PRO A 407 -8.38 23.44 13.70
C PRO A 407 -7.18 22.50 13.56
N PRO A 408 -6.30 22.66 12.54
CA PRO A 408 -5.15 21.77 12.32
C PRO A 408 -4.23 21.61 13.54
N ALA A 409 -3.99 22.69 14.29
CA ALA A 409 -3.17 22.65 15.51
C ALA A 409 -3.72 21.68 16.57
N ALA A 410 -5.03 21.45 16.60
CA ALA A 410 -5.65 20.52 17.54
C ALA A 410 -5.39 19.05 17.19
N LEU A 411 -5.10 18.70 15.92
CA LEU A 411 -4.91 17.30 15.50
C LEU A 411 -3.65 16.64 16.09
N HIS A 412 -2.74 17.45 16.63
CA HIS A 412 -1.46 16.97 17.16
C HIS A 412 -1.21 17.35 18.62
N ALA A 413 -2.25 17.84 19.31
CA ALA A 413 -2.13 18.31 20.68
C ALA A 413 -1.89 17.18 21.69
N GLU A 414 -2.39 15.97 21.40
CA GLU A 414 -2.25 14.79 22.24
C GLU A 414 -1.35 13.72 21.60
N SER A 415 -1.01 12.71 22.39
CA SER A 415 -0.35 11.51 21.87
C SER A 415 -0.82 10.24 22.59
N ALA A 416 -0.69 9.11 21.90
CA ALA A 416 -0.93 7.79 22.48
C ALA A 416 0.13 6.78 22.00
N PRO A 417 0.48 5.78 22.84
CA PRO A 417 1.37 4.71 22.43
C PRO A 417 0.72 3.87 21.32
N VAL A 418 1.52 3.52 20.32
CA VAL A 418 1.11 2.58 19.28
C VAL A 418 1.47 1.17 19.71
N ARG A 419 0.52 0.25 19.49
CA ARG A 419 0.65 -1.17 19.78
C ARG A 419 0.84 -1.94 18.49
N VAL A 420 1.62 -3.01 18.56
CA VAL A 420 1.86 -3.90 17.42
C VAL A 420 1.41 -5.31 17.80
N TYR A 421 0.60 -5.92 16.93
CA TYR A 421 0.11 -7.28 17.10
C TYR A 421 0.49 -8.14 15.91
N ALA A 422 0.78 -9.41 16.15
CA ALA A 422 1.05 -10.41 15.11
C ALA A 422 0.50 -11.78 15.53
N GLY A 423 0.22 -12.66 14.58
CA GLY A 423 -0.27 -14.00 14.87
C GLY A 423 -0.90 -14.68 13.65
N ALA A 424 -1.36 -15.91 13.80
CA ALA A 424 -1.76 -16.75 12.66
C ALA A 424 -2.96 -16.20 11.85
N ALA A 425 -3.81 -15.36 12.47
CA ALA A 425 -4.95 -14.77 11.77
C ALA A 425 -4.59 -13.65 10.78
N CYS A 426 -3.37 -13.11 10.85
CA CYS A 426 -2.90 -12.08 9.93
C CYS A 426 -1.45 -12.32 9.54
N ALA A 427 -1.17 -12.44 8.24
CA ALA A 427 0.18 -12.65 7.74
C ALA A 427 1.13 -11.47 8.03
N HIS A 428 0.59 -10.32 8.45
CA HIS A 428 1.33 -9.10 8.66
C HIS A 428 1.04 -8.49 10.04
N ALA A 429 2.01 -7.75 10.55
CA ALA A 429 1.85 -7.04 11.81
C ALA A 429 0.80 -5.92 11.71
N LEU A 430 -0.08 -5.85 12.71
CA LEU A 430 -1.12 -4.83 12.83
C LEU A 430 -0.66 -3.73 13.78
N TRP A 431 -0.67 -2.49 13.30
CA TRP A 431 -0.31 -1.29 14.06
C TRP A 431 -1.59 -0.57 14.46
N THR A 432 -1.81 -0.36 15.76
CA THR A 432 -3.08 0.19 16.26
C THR A 432 -2.94 0.91 17.60
N LEU A 433 -3.89 1.81 17.89
CA LEU A 433 -4.03 2.43 19.20
C LEU A 433 -4.91 1.61 20.13
N THR A 434 -5.88 0.89 19.58
CA THR A 434 -6.87 0.15 20.35
C THR A 434 -6.26 -1.15 20.90
N PRO A 435 -6.60 -1.57 22.12
CA PRO A 435 -6.27 -2.91 22.58
C PRO A 435 -7.02 -3.97 21.75
N GLN A 436 -6.45 -5.17 21.69
CA GLN A 436 -7.18 -6.33 21.23
C GLN A 436 -8.37 -6.61 22.15
N VAL A 437 -9.51 -6.89 21.55
CA VAL A 437 -10.77 -7.20 22.27
C VAL A 437 -11.25 -8.60 21.90
N PRO A 438 -11.98 -9.31 22.77
CA PRO A 438 -12.60 -10.60 22.44
C PRO A 438 -13.50 -10.48 21.20
N LEU A 439 -13.66 -11.56 20.42
CA LEU A 439 -14.56 -11.60 19.28
C LEU A 439 -15.98 -11.18 19.67
N ASP A 440 -16.70 -10.55 18.74
CA ASP A 440 -18.12 -10.28 18.94
C ASP A 440 -18.86 -11.59 19.21
N ALA A 441 -19.87 -11.55 20.08
CA ALA A 441 -20.67 -12.70 20.48
C ALA A 441 -21.10 -13.60 19.31
N ARG A 442 -21.52 -12.99 18.19
CA ARG A 442 -21.93 -13.72 16.99
C ARG A 442 -20.76 -14.46 16.34
N ALA A 443 -19.62 -13.78 16.21
CA ALA A 443 -18.41 -14.36 15.63
C ALA A 443 -17.82 -15.45 16.53
N ALA A 444 -17.84 -15.23 17.86
CA ALA A 444 -17.38 -16.20 18.83
C ALA A 444 -18.21 -17.47 18.82
N PHE A 445 -19.54 -17.35 18.83
CA PHE A 445 -20.46 -18.48 18.73
C PHE A 445 -20.25 -19.28 17.44
N ARG A 446 -20.09 -18.60 16.29
CA ARG A 446 -19.94 -19.25 14.98
C ARG A 446 -18.60 -19.93 14.78
N SER A 447 -17.52 -19.29 15.24
CA SER A 447 -16.16 -19.81 15.02
C SER A 447 -15.69 -20.75 16.12
N GLY A 448 -16.37 -20.77 17.28
CA GLY A 448 -15.91 -21.48 18.48
C GLY A 448 -14.68 -20.83 19.13
N ARG A 449 -14.20 -19.69 18.62
CA ARG A 449 -13.04 -18.98 19.14
C ARG A 449 -13.47 -17.79 19.99
N ARG A 450 -12.67 -17.44 21.00
CA ARG A 450 -12.90 -16.23 21.82
C ARG A 450 -12.11 -15.03 21.34
N ASP A 451 -10.99 -15.27 20.66
CA ASP A 451 -10.09 -14.25 20.16
C ASP A 451 -9.64 -14.57 18.73
N GLN A 452 -8.71 -13.75 18.23
CA GLN A 452 -8.22 -13.80 16.87
C GLN A 452 -6.81 -14.40 16.78
N GLU A 453 -6.30 -15.04 17.83
CA GLU A 453 -4.94 -15.62 17.83
C GLU A 453 -3.85 -14.61 17.42
N LEU A 454 -4.05 -13.35 17.81
CA LEU A 454 -3.08 -12.28 17.68
C LEU A 454 -2.49 -11.98 19.05
N HIS A 455 -1.21 -11.66 19.07
CA HIS A 455 -0.46 -11.39 20.30
C HIS A 455 0.35 -10.10 20.17
N PRO A 456 0.52 -9.34 21.27
CA PRO A 456 1.43 -8.20 21.28
C PRO A 456 2.84 -8.62 20.87
N VAL A 457 3.46 -7.84 19.99
CA VAL A 457 4.84 -8.09 19.54
C VAL A 457 5.82 -7.57 20.58
N ALA A 458 6.64 -8.47 21.12
CA ALA A 458 7.75 -8.11 21.99
C ALA A 458 8.75 -7.20 21.25
N HIS A 459 9.30 -6.20 21.94
CA HIS A 459 10.26 -5.26 21.38
C HIS A 459 9.77 -4.50 20.13
N ALA A 460 8.48 -4.14 20.08
CA ALA A 460 7.89 -3.36 18.98
C ALA A 460 8.68 -2.08 18.59
N HIS A 461 9.44 -1.48 19.52
CA HIS A 461 10.33 -0.35 19.23
C HIS A 461 11.36 -0.64 18.12
N ARG A 462 11.79 -1.91 17.95
CA ARG A 462 12.72 -2.32 16.89
C ARG A 462 12.10 -2.30 15.50
N LEU A 463 10.77 -2.39 15.43
CA LEU A 463 10.01 -2.33 14.18
C LEU A 463 9.67 -0.88 13.77
N THR A 464 10.06 0.11 14.58
CA THR A 464 9.77 1.51 14.25
C THR A 464 10.65 2.00 13.12
N LEU A 465 10.12 2.87 12.26
CA LEU A 465 10.83 3.41 11.10
C LEU A 465 12.13 4.12 11.53
N ARG A 466 12.08 4.86 12.64
CA ARG A 466 13.27 5.51 13.21
C ARG A 466 14.32 4.51 13.66
N HIS A 467 13.92 3.43 14.32
CA HIS A 467 14.87 2.39 14.74
C HIS A 467 15.50 1.71 13.53
N VAL A 468 14.67 1.26 12.57
CA VAL A 468 15.12 0.60 11.34
C VAL A 468 16.07 1.51 10.56
N ALA A 469 15.70 2.77 10.33
CA ALA A 469 16.52 3.72 9.58
C ALA A 469 17.88 4.04 10.25
N ALA A 470 17.93 4.06 11.59
CA ALA A 470 19.14 4.43 12.33
C ALA A 470 20.07 3.25 12.62
N HIS A 471 19.52 2.05 12.88
CA HIS A 471 20.29 0.94 13.47
C HIS A 471 20.43 -0.27 12.55
N THR A 472 19.81 -0.24 11.37
CA THR A 472 19.78 -1.41 10.49
C THR A 472 20.20 -1.03 9.08
N ARG A 473 20.68 -2.02 8.34
CA ARG A 473 20.71 -1.96 6.87
C ARG A 473 19.41 -2.49 6.26
N GLU A 474 18.44 -2.83 7.11
CA GLU A 474 17.15 -3.30 6.66
C GLU A 474 16.35 -2.17 6.03
N TYR A 475 15.44 -2.60 5.18
CA TYR A 475 14.64 -1.72 4.34
C TYR A 475 13.59 -1.04 5.21
N ALA A 476 13.83 0.24 5.49
CA ALA A 476 12.84 1.10 6.11
C ALA A 476 11.75 1.37 5.07
N ALA A 477 10.54 0.86 5.32
CA ALA A 477 9.49 0.78 4.33
C ALA A 477 9.28 2.09 3.52
N GLY A 478 9.54 2.12 2.20
CA GLY A 478 9.29 3.27 1.32
C GLY A 478 10.30 3.52 0.19
N PRO A 479 10.25 4.69 -0.47
CA PRO A 479 10.95 4.92 -1.72
C PRO A 479 12.43 5.14 -1.56
N LEU A 480 12.85 5.25 -0.30
CA LEU A 480 14.19 5.66 0.08
C LEU A 480 15.04 4.46 0.52
N GLU A 481 14.60 3.26 0.16
CA GLU A 481 15.09 1.98 0.68
C GLU A 481 16.53 1.62 0.27
N HIS A 482 17.19 2.42 -0.58
CA HIS A 482 18.50 2.07 -1.14
C HIS A 482 19.60 3.07 -0.76
N PRO A 483 20.22 2.96 0.42
CA PRO A 483 21.34 3.84 0.80
C PRO A 483 22.53 3.71 -0.17
N ALA A 484 22.70 2.53 -0.77
CA ALA A 484 23.77 2.31 -1.73
C ALA A 484 23.59 3.12 -3.02
N VAL A 485 22.36 3.53 -3.35
CA VAL A 485 22.11 4.43 -4.49
C VAL A 485 22.66 5.84 -4.22
N ALA A 486 22.67 6.30 -2.95
CA ALA A 486 23.28 7.58 -2.60
C ALA A 486 24.79 7.61 -2.87
N ALA A 487 25.48 6.47 -2.69
CA ALA A 487 26.90 6.35 -3.00
C ALA A 487 27.21 6.46 -4.51
N LEU A 488 26.26 6.09 -5.38
CA LEU A 488 26.32 6.26 -6.84
C LEU A 488 26.03 7.71 -7.27
N ALA A 489 25.31 8.46 -6.42
CA ALA A 489 25.00 9.87 -6.66
C ALA A 489 26.12 10.83 -6.20
N GLY A 490 27.26 10.31 -5.73
CA GLY A 490 28.45 11.10 -5.35
C GLY A 490 28.62 11.41 -3.86
N ASP A 491 27.72 10.98 -2.97
CA ASP A 491 27.74 11.31 -1.53
C ASP A 491 28.54 10.28 -0.68
N ARG A 492 29.76 9.90 -1.11
CA ARG A 492 30.52 8.80 -0.47
C ARG A 492 31.03 9.10 0.96
N GLU A 493 31.12 10.36 1.38
CA GLU A 493 31.82 10.72 2.63
C GLU A 493 30.95 10.73 3.91
N ARG A 494 29.62 10.56 3.85
CA ARG A 494 28.75 10.80 5.03
C ARG A 494 28.11 9.58 5.70
N ASP A 495 28.20 8.38 5.13
CA ASP A 495 27.33 7.25 5.52
C ASP A 495 28.05 5.94 5.91
N ALA A 496 29.27 6.01 6.47
CA ALA A 496 29.95 4.83 7.00
C ALA A 496 29.19 4.25 8.21
N VAL A 497 28.60 3.06 8.04
CA VAL A 497 27.81 2.36 9.07
C VAL A 497 28.71 1.49 9.93
N PRO A 498 28.65 1.55 11.28
CA PRO A 498 29.23 0.51 12.13
C PRO A 498 28.61 -0.85 11.79
N ALA A 499 29.46 -1.82 11.47
CA ALA A 499 29.03 -3.13 11.01
C ALA A 499 28.66 -4.03 12.20
N GLU A 500 27.50 -3.85 12.84
CA GLU A 500 27.03 -4.80 13.88
C GLU A 500 25.55 -4.58 14.26
N LEU A 501 24.61 -5.21 13.55
CA LEU A 501 23.39 -5.85 14.06
C LEU A 501 22.55 -6.37 12.88
N ASP A 502 22.40 -7.68 12.77
CA ASP A 502 21.47 -8.34 11.83
C ASP A 502 20.18 -8.71 12.58
N LEU A 503 19.04 -8.10 12.21
CA LEU A 503 17.75 -8.28 12.89
C LEU A 503 16.94 -9.49 12.37
N ARG A 504 17.49 -10.30 11.47
CA ARG A 504 16.86 -11.52 10.93
C ARG A 504 16.34 -12.49 12.01
N THR A 505 16.85 -12.41 13.23
CA THR A 505 16.41 -13.22 14.38
C THR A 505 15.03 -12.82 14.95
N VAL A 506 14.55 -11.60 14.74
CA VAL A 506 13.26 -11.12 15.29
C VAL A 506 12.06 -11.50 14.40
N ALA A 507 12.24 -11.54 13.07
CA ALA A 507 11.23 -12.05 12.14
C ALA A 507 11.04 -13.58 12.25
N ALA A 508 12.11 -14.31 12.57
CA ALA A 508 12.05 -15.75 12.82
C ALA A 508 11.30 -16.12 14.12
N GLN A 509 11.30 -15.23 15.13
CA GLN A 509 10.58 -15.42 16.39
C GLN A 509 9.08 -15.10 16.31
N SER A 510 8.65 -14.36 15.28
CA SER A 510 7.22 -14.09 15.00
C SER A 510 6.59 -15.09 14.00
N ALA A 511 7.40 -15.89 13.32
CA ALA A 511 6.97 -16.96 12.39
C ALA A 511 6.97 -18.37 13.01
N GLY A 512 7.07 -18.48 14.34
CA GLY A 512 7.10 -19.74 15.08
C GLY A 512 5.75 -20.48 15.06
N GLY A 513 5.45 -21.15 13.94
CA GLY A 513 4.27 -22.03 13.83
C GLY A 513 3.53 -22.00 12.49
N ALA A 514 4.21 -21.89 11.35
CA ALA A 514 3.54 -22.16 10.07
C ALA A 514 3.25 -23.68 9.96
N PRO A 515 2.01 -24.11 9.65
CA PRO A 515 1.72 -25.53 9.44
C PRO A 515 2.53 -26.04 8.24
N LYS A 516 3.33 -27.10 8.48
CA LYS A 516 4.01 -27.89 7.44
C LYS A 516 2.96 -28.50 6.51
N GLY A 517 2.59 -27.77 5.46
CA GLY A 517 1.51 -28.21 4.59
C GLY A 517 1.20 -27.31 3.40
N ARG A 518 2.14 -26.49 2.92
CA ARG A 518 2.03 -25.87 1.60
C ARG A 518 3.33 -26.08 0.84
N ARG A 519 3.24 -26.83 -0.27
CA ARG A 519 4.31 -26.96 -1.26
C ARG A 519 4.69 -25.55 -1.73
N SER A 520 5.96 -25.18 -1.58
CA SER A 520 6.54 -24.03 -2.27
C SER A 520 6.34 -24.23 -3.78
N GLY A 521 5.39 -23.50 -4.36
CA GLY A 521 5.26 -23.44 -5.81
C GLY A 521 6.53 -22.85 -6.40
N ALA A 522 7.17 -23.59 -7.30
CA ALA A 522 8.27 -23.07 -8.09
C ALA A 522 7.81 -21.80 -8.84
N PHE A 523 8.52 -20.70 -8.65
CA PHE A 523 8.33 -19.48 -9.44
C PHE A 523 8.68 -19.80 -10.89
N ARG A 524 7.68 -19.75 -11.78
CA ARG A 524 7.88 -19.72 -13.22
C ARG A 524 7.74 -18.28 -13.67
N PHE A 525 8.71 -17.80 -14.44
CA PHE A 525 8.46 -16.72 -15.39
C PHE A 525 7.38 -17.23 -16.35
N ALA A 526 6.14 -16.79 -16.17
CA ALA A 526 5.11 -17.02 -17.17
C ALA A 526 5.29 -15.96 -18.26
N VAL A 527 6.25 -16.18 -19.15
CA VAL A 527 6.20 -15.57 -20.48
C VAL A 527 5.12 -16.35 -21.22
N VAL A 528 3.96 -15.74 -21.45
CA VAL A 528 2.93 -16.35 -22.31
C VAL A 528 3.54 -16.43 -23.71
N PRO A 529 3.67 -17.63 -24.32
CA PRO A 529 4.16 -17.73 -25.70
C PRO A 529 3.19 -17.02 -26.64
N TRP A 530 3.72 -16.13 -27.49
CA TRP A 530 2.97 -15.38 -28.51
C TRP A 530 2.10 -16.26 -29.43
N SER A 531 2.42 -17.55 -29.57
CA SER A 531 1.71 -18.53 -30.42
C SER A 531 0.26 -18.85 -29.98
N LYS A 532 -0.26 -18.21 -28.93
CA LYS A 532 -1.65 -18.38 -28.47
C LYS A 532 -2.54 -17.14 -28.65
N ILE A 533 -2.02 -16.08 -29.28
CA ILE A 533 -2.81 -14.89 -29.60
C ILE A 533 -3.46 -15.12 -30.98
N PRO A 534 -4.80 -15.17 -31.09
CA PRO A 534 -5.45 -15.27 -32.40
C PRO A 534 -5.16 -13.99 -33.20
N ALA A 535 -4.66 -14.15 -34.42
CA ALA A 535 -4.54 -13.04 -35.37
C ALA A 535 -5.95 -12.52 -35.70
N THR A 536 -6.22 -11.27 -35.34
CA THR A 536 -7.40 -10.51 -35.79
C THR A 536 -6.94 -9.30 -36.57
#